data_AF-F2BVT5-F1
#
_entry.id   AF-F2BVT5-F1
#
_cell.length_a   1.000
_cell.length_b   1.000
_cell.length_c   1.000
_cell.angle_alpha   90.00
_cell.angle_beta   90.00
_cell.angle_gamma   90.00
#
_symmetry.space_group_name_H-M   'P 1'
#
loop_
_entity.id
_entity.type
_entity.pdbx_description
1 polymer ?
#
loop_
_entity_poly.entity_id
_entity_poly.type
_entity_poly.pdbx_seq_one_letter_code
_entity_poly.pdbx_strand_id
1 'polypeptide(L)'
;MDVIAFVGPPGTGKSDRAIAVAHKNKAECIIDDGILIYDNRIVAGKSAKKEESRLKAVRRAIFLDENQVEDVKKSLAKINPARILILGTSERMIIKITEQLNLQKPFKYIHIEDVARPEEIKKANEARYKEGKHVIPVPTVELKPYFRGYLVYPLRFFRNRNKSNSPRVKNEERSVVRPVFSYYGKLSFSDRVIEKLVKYSVQDIPYLVINKVDSKKSREQINGLVLRLEIEMHKKNPDEMKKIVHKMRDNIQKEIEYTTGMSLETVKLNIITNVSKA
;
A
#
# COMPACT_ATOMS: atom_id res chain seq x y z
N MET A 1 -27.15 13.98 -0.98
CA MET A 1 -26.12 12.97 -1.31
C MET A 1 -26.75 11.61 -1.15
N ASP A 2 -26.89 10.88 -2.26
CA ASP A 2 -27.42 9.52 -2.27
C ASP A 2 -26.36 8.50 -1.86
N VAL A 3 -26.73 7.50 -1.06
CA VAL A 3 -25.82 6.44 -0.62
C VAL A 3 -26.17 5.11 -1.27
N ILE A 4 -25.18 4.47 -1.90
CA ILE A 4 -25.29 3.09 -2.42
C ILE A 4 -24.39 2.17 -1.61
N ALA A 5 -24.92 1.04 -1.18
CA ALA A 5 -24.19 -0.01 -0.50
C ALA A 5 -23.68 -1.07 -1.49
N PHE A 6 -22.40 -1.45 -1.37
CA PHE A 6 -21.84 -2.62 -2.05
C PHE A 6 -21.37 -3.65 -1.02
N VAL A 7 -22.10 -4.75 -0.93
CA VAL A 7 -22.05 -5.69 0.19
C VAL A 7 -21.47 -7.03 -0.24
N GLY A 8 -20.76 -7.68 0.66
CA GLY A 8 -20.34 -9.07 0.49
C GLY A 8 -19.26 -9.48 1.48
N PRO A 9 -19.07 -10.78 1.76
CA PRO A 9 -18.09 -11.24 2.74
C PRO A 9 -16.62 -10.81 2.46
N PRO A 10 -15.71 -10.88 3.44
CA PRO A 10 -14.28 -10.67 3.19
C PRO A 10 -13.73 -11.62 2.12
N GLY A 11 -12.83 -11.13 1.27
CA GLY A 11 -12.20 -11.95 0.23
C GLY A 11 -13.03 -12.22 -1.03
N THR A 12 -14.23 -11.64 -1.17
CA THR A 12 -15.09 -11.88 -2.35
C THR A 12 -14.79 -11.00 -3.58
N GLY A 13 -13.79 -10.12 -3.50
CA GLY A 13 -13.40 -9.26 -4.63
C GLY A 13 -14.20 -7.95 -4.77
N LYS A 14 -14.83 -7.46 -3.69
CA LYS A 14 -15.54 -6.15 -3.69
C LYS A 14 -14.65 -4.98 -4.08
N SER A 15 -13.52 -4.80 -3.37
CA SER A 15 -12.58 -3.71 -3.66
C SER A 15 -12.01 -3.80 -5.09
N ASP A 16 -11.94 -5.01 -5.68
CA ASP A 16 -11.51 -5.20 -7.07
C ASP A 16 -12.55 -4.69 -8.09
N ARG A 17 -13.83 -4.75 -7.75
CA ARG A 17 -14.95 -4.32 -8.62
C ARG A 17 -15.48 -2.93 -8.28
N ALA A 18 -14.96 -2.29 -7.23
CA ALA A 18 -15.49 -1.05 -6.68
C ALA A 18 -15.59 0.08 -7.72
N ILE A 19 -14.53 0.29 -8.50
CA ILE A 19 -14.47 1.35 -9.52
C ILE A 19 -15.56 1.13 -10.58
N ALA A 20 -15.64 -0.08 -11.14
CA ALA A 20 -16.65 -0.43 -12.13
C ALA A 20 -18.08 -0.31 -11.59
N VAL A 21 -18.32 -0.73 -10.34
CA VAL A 21 -19.63 -0.61 -9.68
C VAL A 21 -19.99 0.87 -9.42
N ALA A 22 -19.02 1.68 -8.99
CA ALA A 22 -19.21 3.12 -8.78
C ALA A 22 -19.57 3.81 -10.11
N HIS A 23 -18.80 3.55 -11.17
CA HIS A 23 -19.05 4.10 -12.50
C HIS A 23 -20.44 3.71 -13.04
N LYS A 24 -20.81 2.41 -12.94
CA LYS A 24 -22.13 1.93 -13.38
C LYS A 24 -23.29 2.61 -12.64
N ASN A 25 -23.08 2.99 -11.38
CA ASN A 25 -24.11 3.63 -10.55
C ASN A 25 -23.94 5.15 -10.45
N LYS A 26 -23.03 5.77 -11.20
CA LYS A 26 -22.73 7.22 -11.16
C LYS A 26 -22.39 7.69 -9.74
N ALA A 27 -21.67 6.88 -8.97
CA ALA A 27 -21.13 7.29 -7.69
C ALA A 27 -19.77 7.97 -7.92
N GLU A 28 -19.65 9.21 -7.46
CA GLU A 28 -18.44 10.03 -7.62
C GLU A 28 -17.38 9.69 -6.59
N CYS A 29 -17.84 9.31 -5.38
CA CYS A 29 -16.98 8.92 -4.27
C CYS A 29 -17.14 7.43 -3.92
N ILE A 30 -16.06 6.84 -3.41
CA ILE A 30 -16.04 5.48 -2.87
C ILE A 30 -15.50 5.53 -1.44
N ILE A 31 -16.18 4.85 -0.51
CA ILE A 31 -15.65 4.53 0.82
C ILE A 31 -15.32 3.04 0.86
N ASP A 32 -14.06 2.72 1.14
CA ASP A 32 -13.59 1.35 1.32
C ASP A 32 -12.57 1.31 2.47
N ASP A 33 -12.74 0.41 3.45
CA ASP A 33 -11.76 0.14 4.50
C ASP A 33 -11.20 1.41 5.20
N GLY A 34 -12.04 2.42 5.45
CA GLY A 34 -11.68 3.62 6.21
C GLY A 34 -11.07 4.78 5.39
N ILE A 35 -10.99 4.67 4.06
CA ILE A 35 -10.57 5.77 3.18
C ILE A 35 -11.73 6.29 2.34
N LEU A 36 -11.67 7.58 2.02
CA LEU A 36 -12.52 8.23 1.01
C LEU A 36 -11.72 8.38 -0.28
N ILE A 37 -12.30 7.90 -1.37
CA ILE A 37 -11.71 7.95 -2.71
C ILE A 37 -12.58 8.83 -3.59
N TYR A 38 -11.95 9.76 -4.30
CA TYR A 38 -12.56 10.64 -5.30
C TYR A 38 -11.58 10.81 -6.46
N ASP A 39 -12.05 10.76 -7.71
CA ASP A 39 -11.22 10.82 -8.91
C ASP A 39 -10.00 9.86 -8.90
N ASN A 40 -10.23 8.62 -8.42
CA ASN A 40 -9.20 7.59 -8.27
C ASN A 40 -8.04 7.96 -7.32
N ARG A 41 -8.25 8.93 -6.42
CA ARG A 41 -7.28 9.38 -5.42
C ARG A 41 -7.80 9.21 -4.01
N ILE A 42 -6.90 9.01 -3.04
CA ILE A 42 -7.27 9.00 -1.63
C ILE A 42 -7.34 10.44 -1.16
N VAL A 43 -8.55 10.95 -0.95
CA VAL A 43 -8.76 12.36 -0.59
C VAL A 43 -8.88 12.57 0.92
N ALA A 44 -9.23 11.51 1.68
CA ALA A 44 -9.28 11.56 3.14
C ALA A 44 -9.24 10.17 3.78
N GLY A 45 -8.97 10.15 5.08
CA GLY A 45 -8.96 8.96 5.91
C GLY A 45 -7.67 8.15 5.80
N LYS A 46 -7.64 7.01 6.52
CA LYS A 46 -6.49 6.11 6.57
C LYS A 46 -6.95 4.68 6.36
N SER A 47 -6.27 3.96 5.47
CA SER A 47 -6.71 2.62 5.11
C SER A 47 -6.49 1.64 6.26
N ALA A 48 -7.52 0.84 6.58
CA ALA A 48 -7.45 -0.26 7.52
C ALA A 48 -6.37 -1.29 7.16
N LYS A 49 -6.00 -1.38 5.88
CA LYS A 49 -4.93 -2.25 5.36
C LYS A 49 -3.53 -1.80 5.78
N LYS A 50 -3.37 -0.61 6.37
CA LYS A 50 -2.13 -0.09 6.96
C LYS A 50 -2.05 -0.31 8.48
N GLU A 51 -3.12 -0.78 9.11
CA GLU A 51 -3.12 -1.01 10.56
C GLU A 51 -2.23 -2.20 10.95
N GLU A 52 -1.69 -2.14 12.16
CA GLU A 52 -0.74 -3.15 12.67
C GLU A 52 -1.42 -4.46 13.07
N SER A 53 -2.69 -4.39 13.46
CA SER A 53 -3.46 -5.54 13.93
C SER A 53 -4.83 -5.60 13.29
N ARG A 54 -5.38 -6.82 13.21
CA ARG A 54 -6.72 -7.05 12.66
C ARG A 54 -7.81 -6.30 13.41
N LEU A 55 -7.70 -6.19 14.74
CA LEU A 55 -8.65 -5.44 15.56
C LEU A 55 -8.61 -3.93 15.24
N LYS A 56 -7.42 -3.34 15.15
CA LYS A 56 -7.24 -1.94 14.74
C LYS A 56 -7.80 -1.71 13.32
N ALA A 57 -7.52 -2.63 12.39
CA ALA A 57 -8.03 -2.59 11.03
C ALA A 57 -9.58 -2.58 10.99
N VAL A 58 -10.23 -3.45 11.77
CA VAL A 58 -11.70 -3.46 11.86
C VAL A 58 -12.22 -2.13 12.39
N ARG A 59 -11.68 -1.63 13.52
CA ARG A 59 -12.09 -0.35 14.11
C ARG A 59 -11.96 0.82 13.12
N ARG A 60 -10.87 0.85 12.34
CA ARG A 60 -10.64 1.83 11.28
C ARG A 60 -11.67 1.73 10.16
N ALA A 61 -11.97 0.52 9.69
CA ALA A 61 -12.89 0.28 8.59
C ALA A 61 -14.34 0.67 8.91
N ILE A 62 -14.74 0.57 10.19
CA ILE A 62 -16.06 1.01 10.67
C ILE A 62 -16.08 2.44 11.23
N PHE A 63 -15.02 3.23 10.98
CA PHE A 63 -14.95 4.65 11.35
C PHE A 63 -15.12 4.92 12.85
N LEU A 64 -14.46 4.14 13.71
CA LEU A 64 -14.42 4.40 15.16
C LEU A 64 -13.35 5.41 15.62
N ASP A 65 -12.56 5.94 14.70
CA ASP A 65 -11.55 6.96 15.00
C ASP A 65 -12.11 8.34 14.66
N GLU A 66 -12.24 9.19 15.68
CA GLU A 66 -12.91 10.49 15.56
C GLU A 66 -12.17 11.43 14.61
N ASN A 67 -10.83 11.43 14.63
CA ASN A 67 -10.02 12.24 13.72
C ASN A 67 -10.22 11.81 12.25
N GLN A 68 -10.27 10.49 12.00
CA GLN A 68 -10.57 9.93 10.68
C GLN A 68 -11.98 10.29 10.21
N VAL A 69 -12.96 10.24 11.12
CA VAL A 69 -14.36 10.64 10.83
C VAL A 69 -14.43 12.11 10.44
N GLU A 70 -13.77 12.98 11.21
CA GLU A 70 -13.77 14.42 10.95
C GLU A 70 -13.09 14.76 9.61
N ASP A 71 -11.95 14.14 9.32
CA ASP A 71 -11.22 14.30 8.05
C ASP A 71 -12.09 13.91 6.84
N VAL A 72 -12.75 12.75 6.92
CA VAL A 72 -13.65 12.28 5.86
C VAL A 72 -14.89 13.17 5.73
N LYS A 73 -15.51 13.61 6.84
CA LYS A 73 -16.65 14.54 6.81
C LYS A 73 -16.27 15.88 6.16
N LYS A 74 -15.13 16.46 6.54
CA LYS A 74 -14.62 17.70 5.95
C LYS A 74 -14.41 17.57 4.44
N SER A 75 -13.84 16.45 4.00
CA SER A 75 -13.61 16.21 2.57
C SER A 75 -14.89 15.95 1.80
N LEU A 76 -15.86 15.22 2.37
CA LEU A 76 -17.19 15.05 1.78
C LEU A 76 -17.94 16.38 1.64
N ALA A 77 -17.85 17.27 2.63
CA ALA A 77 -18.46 18.59 2.56
C ALA A 77 -17.86 19.47 1.45
N LYS A 78 -16.54 19.38 1.23
CA LYS A 78 -15.84 20.10 0.16
C LYS A 78 -16.18 19.56 -1.23
N ILE A 79 -16.21 18.24 -1.39
CA ILE A 79 -16.49 17.60 -2.68
C ILE A 79 -17.97 17.71 -3.03
N ASN A 80 -18.85 17.60 -2.01
CA ASN A 80 -20.31 17.60 -2.14
C ASN A 80 -20.83 16.67 -3.27
N PRO A 81 -20.45 15.37 -3.27
CA PRO A 81 -20.84 14.46 -4.34
C PRO A 81 -22.36 14.26 -4.35
N ALA A 82 -22.94 14.12 -5.54
CA ALA A 82 -24.34 13.75 -5.68
C ALA A 82 -24.58 12.34 -5.12
N ARG A 83 -23.62 11.43 -5.32
CA ARG A 83 -23.73 10.03 -4.92
C ARG A 83 -22.40 9.42 -4.46
N ILE A 84 -22.50 8.58 -3.44
CA ILE A 84 -21.37 7.86 -2.85
C ILE A 84 -21.64 6.35 -2.80
N LEU A 85 -20.60 5.55 -3.08
CA LEU A 85 -20.60 4.10 -2.93
C LEU A 85 -19.87 3.71 -1.64
N ILE A 86 -20.51 2.97 -0.76
CA ILE A 86 -19.91 2.47 0.48
C ILE A 86 -19.76 0.95 0.41
N LEU A 87 -18.52 0.47 0.55
CA LEU A 87 -18.21 -0.95 0.59
C LEU A 87 -18.28 -1.46 2.02
N GLY A 88 -18.88 -2.65 2.20
CA GLY A 88 -18.94 -3.28 3.51
C GLY A 88 -18.99 -4.79 3.45
N THR A 89 -18.61 -5.42 4.56
CA THR A 89 -18.67 -6.88 4.70
C THR A 89 -20.07 -7.41 4.98
N SER A 90 -20.95 -6.54 5.47
CA SER A 90 -22.36 -6.79 5.75
C SER A 90 -23.13 -5.47 5.69
N GLU A 91 -24.45 -5.52 5.52
CA GLU A 91 -25.31 -4.35 5.59
C GLU A 91 -25.18 -3.63 6.93
N ARG A 92 -25.13 -4.39 8.03
CA ARG A 92 -24.92 -3.85 9.38
C ARG A 92 -23.63 -3.04 9.48
N MET A 93 -22.56 -3.48 8.82
CA MET A 93 -21.31 -2.71 8.76
C MET A 93 -21.51 -1.37 8.05
N ILE A 94 -22.23 -1.37 6.93
CA ILE A 94 -22.49 -0.15 6.14
C ILE A 94 -23.36 0.83 6.93
N ILE A 95 -24.40 0.35 7.61
CA ILE A 95 -25.24 1.19 8.47
C ILE A 95 -24.40 1.89 9.53
N LYS A 96 -23.48 1.17 10.21
CA LYS A 96 -22.56 1.79 11.16
C LYS A 96 -21.68 2.87 10.51
N ILE A 97 -21.16 2.62 9.30
CA ILE A 97 -20.35 3.61 8.58
C ILE A 97 -21.19 4.86 8.28
N THR A 98 -22.42 4.70 7.79
CA THR A 98 -23.31 5.83 7.50
C THR A 98 -23.65 6.62 8.77
N GLU A 99 -23.89 5.95 9.89
CA GLU A 99 -24.14 6.59 11.19
C GLU A 99 -22.92 7.40 11.66
N GLN A 100 -21.72 6.80 11.65
CA GLN A 100 -20.49 7.51 12.06
C GLN A 100 -20.21 8.74 11.18
N LEU A 101 -20.49 8.64 9.88
CA LEU A 101 -20.26 9.71 8.92
C LEU A 101 -21.44 10.69 8.79
N ASN A 102 -22.52 10.54 9.56
CA ASN A 102 -23.76 11.33 9.45
C ASN A 102 -24.33 11.35 8.02
N LEU A 103 -24.27 10.22 7.33
CA LEU A 103 -24.81 10.03 5.99
C LEU A 103 -26.21 9.41 6.05
N GLN A 104 -26.98 9.60 4.99
CA GLN A 104 -28.26 8.92 4.84
C GLN A 104 -28.05 7.40 4.74
N LYS A 105 -29.06 6.63 5.16
CA LYS A 105 -29.05 5.18 4.96
C LYS A 105 -28.99 4.86 3.45
N PRO A 106 -28.37 3.74 3.04
CA PRO A 106 -28.32 3.38 1.64
C PRO A 106 -29.72 3.20 1.06
N PHE A 107 -29.99 3.84 -0.07
CA PHE A 107 -31.26 3.65 -0.81
C PHE A 107 -31.22 2.41 -1.71
N LYS A 108 -30.01 1.91 -1.99
CA LYS A 108 -29.76 0.75 -2.86
C LYS A 108 -28.66 -0.12 -2.28
N TYR A 109 -28.91 -1.43 -2.27
CA TYR A 109 -27.94 -2.46 -1.92
C TYR A 109 -27.59 -3.25 -3.18
N ILE A 110 -26.30 -3.46 -3.38
CA ILE A 110 -25.74 -4.31 -4.44
C ILE A 110 -24.92 -5.37 -3.73
N HIS A 111 -25.21 -6.64 -3.98
CA HIS A 111 -24.46 -7.75 -3.41
C HIS A 111 -23.36 -8.19 -4.37
N ILE A 112 -22.28 -8.76 -3.84
CA ILE A 112 -21.15 -9.22 -4.67
C ILE A 112 -21.59 -10.32 -5.63
N GLU A 113 -22.56 -11.12 -5.23
CA GLU A 113 -23.19 -12.18 -6.00
C GLU A 113 -23.93 -11.63 -7.24
N ASP A 114 -24.39 -10.37 -7.21
CA ASP A 114 -25.06 -9.72 -8.35
C ASP A 114 -24.07 -9.29 -9.45
N VAL A 115 -22.77 -9.27 -9.15
CA VAL A 115 -21.73 -8.69 -10.02
C VAL A 115 -20.54 -9.60 -10.27
N ALA A 116 -20.47 -10.76 -9.59
CA ALA A 116 -19.36 -11.70 -9.69
C ALA A 116 -19.88 -13.13 -9.74
N ARG A 117 -19.28 -13.94 -10.62
CA ARG A 117 -19.56 -15.37 -10.68
C ARG A 117 -18.96 -16.09 -9.46
N PRO A 118 -19.53 -17.22 -9.02
CA PRO A 118 -18.99 -18.00 -7.90
C PRO A 118 -17.50 -18.38 -8.07
N GLU A 119 -17.06 -18.70 -9.29
CA GLU A 119 -15.66 -18.99 -9.60
C GLU A 119 -14.73 -17.79 -9.38
N GLU A 120 -15.18 -16.59 -9.73
CA GLU A 120 -14.41 -15.36 -9.51
C GLU A 120 -14.31 -15.03 -8.03
N ILE A 121 -15.41 -15.23 -7.29
CA ILE A 121 -15.44 -15.08 -5.83
C ILE A 121 -14.48 -16.08 -5.18
N LYS A 122 -14.48 -17.34 -5.62
CA LYS A 122 -13.56 -18.37 -5.14
C LYS A 122 -12.10 -17.99 -5.41
N LYS A 123 -11.78 -17.51 -6.61
CA LYS A 123 -10.43 -17.05 -6.94
C LYS A 123 -9.99 -15.87 -6.09
N ALA A 124 -10.87 -14.90 -5.85
CA ALA A 124 -10.60 -13.78 -4.96
C ALA A 124 -10.38 -14.24 -3.51
N ASN A 125 -11.15 -15.24 -3.07
CA ASN A 125 -11.02 -15.84 -1.74
C ASN A 125 -9.66 -16.54 -1.61
N GLU A 126 -9.27 -17.36 -2.57
CA GLU A 126 -7.97 -18.02 -2.58
C GLU A 126 -6.81 -17.02 -2.56
N ALA A 127 -6.83 -16.00 -3.41
CA ALA A 127 -5.82 -14.94 -3.40
C ALA A 127 -5.74 -14.22 -2.03
N ARG A 128 -6.88 -14.06 -1.36
CA ARG A 128 -6.95 -13.44 -0.04
C ARG A 128 -6.37 -14.33 1.06
N TYR A 129 -6.84 -15.56 1.18
CA TYR A 129 -6.52 -16.42 2.32
C TYR A 129 -5.21 -17.20 2.14
N LYS A 130 -4.86 -17.60 0.91
CA LYS A 130 -3.61 -18.32 0.63
C LYS A 130 -2.44 -17.37 0.42
N GLU A 131 -2.65 -16.24 -0.25
CA GLU A 131 -1.56 -15.34 -0.65
C GLU A 131 -1.51 -14.01 0.13
N GLY A 132 -2.48 -13.77 1.02
CA GLY A 132 -2.58 -12.55 1.82
C GLY A 132 -2.81 -11.29 0.98
N LYS A 133 -3.31 -11.41 -0.26
CA LYS A 133 -3.51 -10.28 -1.18
C LYS A 133 -4.79 -9.50 -0.87
N HIS A 134 -4.67 -8.18 -0.84
CA HIS A 134 -5.76 -7.25 -0.58
C HIS A 134 -5.80 -6.17 -1.64
N VAL A 135 -6.95 -5.95 -2.26
CA VAL A 135 -7.12 -4.91 -3.28
C VAL A 135 -7.53 -3.58 -2.63
N ILE A 136 -6.95 -2.47 -3.09
CA ILE A 136 -7.38 -1.10 -2.81
C ILE A 136 -7.78 -0.47 -4.16
N PRO A 137 -8.99 0.11 -4.28
CA PRO A 137 -9.51 0.64 -5.55
C PRO A 137 -8.91 2.00 -5.92
N VAL A 138 -7.58 2.10 -5.89
CA VAL A 138 -6.81 3.25 -6.38
C VAL A 138 -5.56 2.77 -7.14
N PRO A 139 -5.04 3.53 -8.11
CA PRO A 139 -3.84 3.19 -8.86
C PRO A 139 -2.57 3.12 -7.97
N THR A 140 -1.56 2.37 -8.42
CA THR A 140 -0.35 2.15 -7.59
C THR A 140 0.46 3.42 -7.38
N VAL A 141 0.51 4.33 -8.36
CA VAL A 141 1.17 5.64 -8.23
C VAL A 141 0.58 6.48 -7.10
N GLU A 142 -0.75 6.46 -6.94
CA GLU A 142 -1.45 7.14 -5.84
C GLU A 142 -1.16 6.47 -4.50
N LEU A 143 -1.09 5.14 -4.47
CA LEU A 143 -0.99 4.40 -3.21
C LEU A 143 0.42 4.40 -2.60
N LYS A 144 1.46 4.46 -3.44
CA LYS A 144 2.87 4.34 -3.03
C LYS A 144 3.29 5.27 -1.87
N PRO A 145 2.95 6.58 -1.87
CA PRO A 145 3.31 7.48 -0.76
C PRO A 145 2.74 7.04 0.59
N TYR A 146 1.52 6.47 0.60
CA TYR A 146 0.83 6.06 1.82
C TYR A 146 1.31 4.71 2.37
N PHE A 147 1.86 3.86 1.51
CA PHE A 147 2.22 2.46 1.81
C PHE A 147 3.74 2.19 1.68
N ARG A 148 4.58 3.15 2.09
CA ARG A 148 6.04 2.94 2.17
C ARG A 148 6.36 1.73 3.06
N GLY A 149 7.25 0.85 2.60
CA GLY A 149 7.59 -0.41 3.28
C GLY A 149 6.61 -1.57 3.05
N TYR A 150 5.56 -1.37 2.25
CA TYR A 150 4.69 -2.45 1.77
C TYR A 150 5.03 -2.79 0.32
N LEU A 151 4.89 -4.08 -0.01
CA LEU A 151 4.87 -4.51 -1.41
C LEU A 151 3.52 -4.12 -2.04
N VAL A 152 3.55 -3.13 -2.94
CA VAL A 152 2.37 -2.64 -3.68
C VAL A 152 2.52 -3.01 -5.15
N TYR A 153 1.57 -3.78 -5.68
CA TYR A 153 1.57 -4.22 -7.07
C TYR A 153 0.34 -3.69 -7.82
N PRO A 154 0.49 -3.26 -9.08
CA PRO A 154 -0.65 -2.92 -9.90
C PRO A 154 -1.42 -4.19 -10.29
N LEU A 155 -2.75 -4.10 -10.23
CA LEU A 155 -3.67 -5.12 -10.74
C LEU A 155 -4.48 -4.48 -11.86
N ARG A 156 -4.24 -4.98 -13.08
CA ARG A 156 -4.88 -4.52 -14.31
C ARG A 156 -5.88 -5.55 -14.78
N PHE A 157 -7.08 -5.10 -15.12
CA PHE A 157 -8.04 -5.94 -15.79
C PHE A 157 -7.90 -5.75 -17.30
N PHE A 158 -7.48 -6.80 -18.01
CA PHE A 158 -7.57 -6.84 -19.47
C PHE A 158 -8.97 -7.34 -19.82
N ARG A 159 -9.91 -6.42 -20.08
CA ARG A 159 -11.21 -6.83 -20.62
C ARG A 159 -11.01 -7.20 -22.08
N ASN A 160 -11.21 -8.47 -22.43
CA ASN A 160 -11.21 -8.90 -23.83
C ASN A 160 -12.25 -8.09 -24.61
N ARG A 161 -11.75 -7.37 -25.62
CA ARG A 161 -12.51 -6.61 -26.61
C ARG A 161 -13.40 -7.56 -27.40
N ASN A 162 -14.65 -7.76 -26.98
CA ASN A 162 -15.66 -8.27 -27.90
C ASN A 162 -16.97 -7.50 -27.72
N LYS A 163 -17.33 -6.80 -28.80
CA LYS A 163 -18.58 -6.12 -29.14
C LYS A 163 -18.95 -4.82 -28.40
N SER A 164 -19.07 -3.78 -29.24
CA SER A 164 -19.88 -2.56 -29.13
C SER A 164 -19.33 -1.36 -28.35
N ASN A 165 -19.02 -0.30 -29.11
CA ASN A 165 -19.11 1.14 -28.83
C ASN A 165 -19.30 1.57 -27.36
N SER A 166 -18.33 1.24 -26.50
CA SER A 166 -18.26 1.80 -25.15
C SER A 166 -17.13 2.83 -25.13
N PRO A 167 -17.36 4.06 -24.64
CA PRO A 167 -16.34 5.10 -24.59
C PRO A 167 -15.15 4.60 -23.80
N ARG A 168 -13.95 5.08 -24.16
CA ARG A 168 -12.64 4.72 -23.59
C ARG A 168 -12.66 4.61 -22.06
N VAL A 169 -13.02 3.45 -21.52
CA VAL A 169 -12.78 3.13 -20.10
C VAL A 169 -11.28 2.97 -20.00
N LYS A 170 -10.60 4.06 -19.62
CA LYS A 170 -9.18 4.06 -19.26
C LYS A 170 -8.92 2.82 -18.41
N ASN A 171 -7.85 2.09 -18.70
CA ASN A 171 -7.41 0.94 -17.93
C ASN A 171 -7.55 1.22 -16.42
N GLU A 172 -8.61 0.68 -15.80
CA GLU A 172 -8.91 0.87 -14.38
C GLU A 172 -7.93 0.05 -13.56
N GLU A 173 -6.74 0.62 -13.35
CA GLU A 173 -5.71 0.06 -12.50
C GLU A 173 -6.13 0.23 -11.04
N ARG A 174 -6.07 -0.87 -10.29
CA ARG A 174 -6.20 -0.89 -8.84
C ARG A 174 -4.94 -1.49 -8.24
N SER A 175 -4.74 -1.32 -6.95
CA SER A 175 -3.52 -1.74 -6.27
C SER A 175 -3.75 -2.96 -5.41
N VAL A 176 -2.77 -3.84 -5.34
CA VAL A 176 -2.73 -5.00 -4.44
C VAL A 176 -1.65 -4.77 -3.39
N VAL A 177 -2.02 -4.93 -2.13
CA VAL A 177 -1.14 -4.86 -0.97
C VAL A 177 -1.25 -6.13 -0.14
N ARG A 178 -0.25 -6.38 0.71
CA ARG A 178 -0.28 -7.42 1.74
C ARG A 178 -0.12 -6.78 3.12
N PRO A 179 -1.22 -6.61 3.87
CA PRO A 179 -1.13 -6.03 5.21
C PRO A 179 -0.32 -6.91 6.15
N VAL A 180 0.36 -6.30 7.12
CA VAL A 180 1.21 -7.00 8.09
C VAL A 180 0.46 -8.08 8.87
N PHE A 181 -0.81 -7.83 9.20
CA PHE A 181 -1.67 -8.80 9.89
C PHE A 181 -2.17 -9.96 9.01
N SER A 182 -1.80 -10.00 7.72
CA SER A 182 -2.22 -11.04 6.77
C SER A 182 -1.17 -12.13 6.57
N TYR A 183 0.06 -11.93 7.06
CA TYR A 183 1.07 -12.97 7.08
C TYR A 183 0.72 -13.99 8.16
N TYR A 184 0.58 -15.25 7.76
CA TYR A 184 0.53 -16.38 8.68
C TYR A 184 1.95 -16.61 9.22
N GLY A 185 2.28 -15.95 10.33
CA GLY A 185 3.60 -15.99 10.95
C GLY A 185 4.42 -14.72 10.74
N LYS A 186 5.64 -14.71 11.28
CA LYS A 186 6.55 -13.57 11.25
C LYS A 186 7.73 -13.89 10.33
N LEU A 187 7.74 -13.32 9.12
CA LEU A 187 8.95 -13.31 8.30
C LEU A 187 9.97 -12.38 8.97
N SER A 188 11.14 -12.91 9.31
CA SER A 188 12.24 -12.14 9.88
C SER A 188 13.54 -12.48 9.17
N PHE A 189 14.22 -11.47 8.66
CA PHE A 189 15.59 -11.59 8.18
C PHE A 189 16.54 -11.47 9.37
N SER A 190 17.52 -12.37 9.46
CA SER A 190 18.62 -12.22 10.42
C SER A 190 19.56 -11.11 9.95
N ASP A 191 20.27 -10.48 10.89
CA ASP A 191 21.22 -9.40 10.56
C ASP A 191 22.30 -9.88 9.58
N ARG A 192 22.66 -11.18 9.62
CA ARG A 192 23.59 -11.81 8.67
C ARG A 192 23.09 -11.80 7.22
N VAL A 193 21.78 -11.92 6.99
CA VAL A 193 21.22 -11.83 5.62
C VAL A 193 21.36 -10.40 5.13
N ILE A 194 21.03 -9.41 5.97
CA ILE A 194 21.17 -7.99 5.63
C ILE A 194 22.62 -7.65 5.32
N GLU A 195 23.57 -8.09 6.16
CA GLU A 195 25.00 -7.91 5.92
C GLU A 195 25.45 -8.45 4.56
N LYS A 196 25.00 -9.67 4.20
CA LYS A 196 25.32 -10.27 2.90
C LYS A 196 24.75 -9.46 1.74
N LEU A 197 23.51 -9.00 1.84
CA LEU A 197 22.89 -8.16 0.80
C LEU A 197 23.63 -6.85 0.61
N VAL A 198 24.01 -6.18 1.71
CA VAL A 198 24.79 -4.94 1.66
C VAL A 198 26.12 -5.20 0.95
N LYS A 199 26.89 -6.22 1.37
CA LYS A 199 28.19 -6.56 0.77
C LYS A 199 28.06 -6.93 -0.71
N TYR A 200 27.03 -7.72 -1.07
CA TYR A 200 26.74 -8.09 -2.45
C TYR A 200 26.43 -6.86 -3.32
N SER A 201 25.58 -5.94 -2.84
CA SER A 201 25.14 -4.77 -3.61
C SER A 201 26.26 -3.79 -3.99
N VAL A 202 27.41 -3.86 -3.31
CA VAL A 202 28.54 -2.96 -3.51
C VAL A 202 29.78 -3.65 -4.07
N GLN A 203 29.73 -4.96 -4.34
CA GLN A 203 30.90 -5.74 -4.75
C GLN A 203 31.58 -5.21 -6.03
N ASP A 204 30.80 -4.58 -6.92
CA ASP A 204 31.27 -4.02 -8.18
C ASP A 204 31.74 -2.55 -8.06
N ILE A 205 31.79 -2.01 -6.84
CA ILE A 205 32.31 -0.66 -6.58
C ILE A 205 33.78 -0.79 -6.18
N PRO A 206 34.73 -0.50 -7.10
CA PRO A 206 36.14 -0.60 -6.77
C PRO A 206 36.51 0.43 -5.68
N TYR A 207 37.53 0.10 -4.89
CA TYR A 207 38.10 0.95 -3.83
C TYR A 207 37.19 1.23 -2.63
N LEU A 208 36.06 0.51 -2.53
CA LEU A 208 35.14 0.55 -1.39
C LEU A 208 35.18 -0.78 -0.66
N VAL A 209 35.48 -0.75 0.63
CA VAL A 209 35.42 -1.94 1.49
C VAL A 209 34.40 -1.70 2.60
N ILE A 210 33.54 -2.68 2.86
CA ILE A 210 32.60 -2.65 3.98
C ILE A 210 33.19 -3.45 5.14
N ASN A 211 33.62 -2.74 6.18
CA ASN A 211 34.23 -3.33 7.37
C ASN A 211 33.16 -3.84 8.33
N LYS A 212 32.07 -3.08 8.50
CA LYS A 212 31.00 -3.43 9.45
C LYS A 212 29.63 -3.04 8.91
N VAL A 213 28.66 -3.91 9.15
CA VAL A 213 27.24 -3.66 8.91
C VAL A 213 26.48 -3.92 10.19
N ASP A 214 25.69 -2.94 10.63
CA ASP A 214 24.75 -3.09 11.73
C ASP A 214 23.36 -2.66 11.27
N SER A 215 22.39 -3.56 11.37
CA SER A 215 21.01 -3.36 11.00
C SER A 215 20.12 -3.20 12.23
N LYS A 216 19.21 -2.22 12.18
CA LYS A 216 18.13 -2.09 13.17
C LYS A 216 16.81 -1.86 12.47
N LYS A 217 15.76 -2.47 13.01
CA LYS A 217 14.38 -2.17 12.58
C LYS A 217 14.02 -0.75 12.99
N SER A 218 13.39 -0.02 12.07
CA SER A 218 12.84 1.29 12.35
C SER A 218 11.77 1.21 13.43
N ARG A 219 11.70 2.26 14.25
CA ARG A 219 10.60 2.47 15.21
C ARG A 219 9.46 3.29 14.60
N GLU A 220 9.72 4.01 13.52
CA GLU A 220 8.80 5.00 12.93
C GLU A 220 8.11 4.47 11.69
N GLN A 221 8.78 3.57 10.93
CA GLN A 221 8.26 3.05 9.67
C GLN A 221 8.02 1.53 9.73
N ILE A 222 6.84 1.11 9.27
CA ILE A 222 6.51 -0.31 9.09
C ILE A 222 7.46 -0.93 8.09
N ASN A 223 8.07 -2.04 8.48
CA ASN A 223 9.10 -2.72 7.69
C ASN A 223 10.31 -1.81 7.33
N GLY A 224 10.54 -0.75 8.11
CA GLY A 224 11.67 0.15 7.93
C GLY A 224 12.96 -0.45 8.46
N LEU A 225 14.07 -0.14 7.79
CA LEU A 225 15.41 -0.57 8.16
C LEU A 225 16.35 0.64 8.27
N VAL A 226 17.10 0.70 9.37
CA VAL A 226 18.19 1.65 9.59
C VAL A 226 19.50 0.89 9.55
N LEU A 227 20.39 1.29 8.65
CA LEU A 227 21.73 0.73 8.53
C LEU A 227 22.76 1.67 9.13
N ARG A 228 23.72 1.09 9.84
CA ARG A 228 25.00 1.71 10.19
C ARG A 228 26.11 0.94 9.48
N LEU A 229 26.83 1.64 8.61
CA LEU A 229 27.92 1.07 7.84
C LEU A 229 29.23 1.72 8.25
N GLU A 230 30.24 0.90 8.46
CA GLU A 230 31.63 1.34 8.49
C GLU A 230 32.26 0.98 7.15
N ILE A 231 32.66 2.00 6.41
CA ILE A 231 33.21 1.85 5.07
C ILE A 231 34.62 2.41 5.05
N GLU A 232 35.50 1.72 4.33
CA GLU A 232 36.84 2.18 4.03
C GLU A 232 36.93 2.54 2.56
N MET A 233 37.54 3.70 2.28
CA MET A 233 37.72 4.22 0.94
C MET A 233 39.19 4.54 0.70
N HIS A 234 39.77 3.96 -0.35
CA HIS A 234 41.17 4.21 -0.72
C HIS A 234 41.28 5.30 -1.79
N LYS A 235 42.13 6.32 -1.51
CA LYS A 235 42.65 7.35 -2.43
C LYS A 235 41.65 7.89 -3.47
N LYS A 236 40.79 8.83 -3.05
CA LYS A 236 39.97 9.66 -3.96
C LYS A 236 39.78 11.06 -3.42
N ASN A 237 39.64 12.04 -4.30
CA ASN A 237 39.26 13.41 -3.91
C ASN A 237 37.81 13.41 -3.35
N PRO A 238 37.42 14.44 -2.57
CA PRO A 238 36.11 14.49 -1.92
C PRO A 238 34.91 14.34 -2.87
N ASP A 239 35.00 14.85 -4.09
CA ASP A 239 33.91 14.79 -5.07
C ASP A 239 33.68 13.38 -5.61
N GLU A 240 34.74 12.62 -5.87
CA GLU A 240 34.64 11.22 -6.24
C GLU A 240 34.12 10.35 -5.09
N MET A 241 34.55 10.64 -3.85
CA MET A 241 34.03 9.95 -2.67
C MET A 241 32.52 10.12 -2.56
N LYS A 242 32.02 11.34 -2.75
CA LYS A 242 30.59 11.65 -2.72
C LYS A 242 29.81 10.86 -3.78
N LYS A 243 30.33 10.78 -5.01
CA LYS A 243 29.71 9.98 -6.10
C LYS A 243 29.62 8.50 -5.74
N ILE A 244 30.69 7.94 -5.17
CA ILE A 244 30.72 6.54 -4.74
C ILE A 244 29.71 6.29 -3.62
N VAL A 245 29.66 7.16 -2.61
CA VAL A 245 28.69 7.04 -1.51
C VAL A 245 27.25 7.08 -2.02
N HIS A 246 26.93 7.96 -2.97
CA HIS A 246 25.59 7.99 -3.57
C HIS A 246 25.28 6.69 -4.32
N LYS A 247 26.18 6.23 -5.20
CA LYS A 247 26.00 4.97 -5.94
C LYS A 247 25.84 3.77 -4.99
N MET A 248 26.65 3.71 -3.94
CA MET A 248 26.58 2.68 -2.91
C MET A 248 25.20 2.69 -2.21
N ARG A 249 24.72 3.86 -1.78
CA ARG A 249 23.41 3.98 -1.13
C ARG A 249 22.27 3.53 -2.05
N ASP A 250 22.30 3.92 -3.32
CA ASP A 250 21.28 3.54 -4.30
C ASP A 250 21.27 2.03 -4.55
N ASN A 251 22.44 1.42 -4.67
CA ASN A 251 22.56 -0.03 -4.85
C ASN A 251 22.05 -0.80 -3.62
N ILE A 252 22.49 -0.41 -2.42
CA ILE A 252 22.04 -1.03 -1.17
C ILE A 252 20.52 -0.90 -1.02
N GLN A 253 19.97 0.29 -1.29
CA GLN A 253 18.54 0.53 -1.21
C GLN A 253 17.77 -0.39 -2.15
N LYS A 254 18.15 -0.43 -3.43
CA LYS A 254 17.49 -1.27 -4.43
C LYS A 254 17.53 -2.74 -4.04
N GLU A 255 18.69 -3.25 -3.64
CA GLU A 255 18.88 -4.66 -3.29
C GLU A 255 18.05 -5.07 -2.06
N ILE A 256 18.09 -4.26 -0.99
CA ILE A 256 17.32 -4.55 0.22
C ILE A 256 15.83 -4.45 -0.04
N GLU A 257 15.36 -3.38 -0.69
CA GLU A 257 13.93 -3.18 -0.97
C GLU A 257 13.38 -4.28 -1.89
N TYR A 258 14.15 -4.68 -2.90
CA TYR A 258 13.75 -5.74 -3.82
C TYR A 258 13.71 -7.12 -3.15
N THR A 259 14.79 -7.50 -2.46
CA THR A 259 14.95 -8.87 -1.93
C THR A 259 14.14 -9.10 -0.66
N THR A 260 14.02 -8.09 0.20
CA THR A 260 13.37 -8.23 1.52
C THR A 260 12.01 -7.58 1.62
N GLY A 261 11.68 -6.66 0.70
CA GLY A 261 10.51 -5.79 0.82
C GLY A 261 10.58 -4.77 1.96
N MET A 262 11.70 -4.70 2.70
CA MET A 262 11.94 -3.70 3.74
C MET A 262 12.30 -2.36 3.11
N SER A 263 11.80 -1.26 3.65
CA SER A 263 12.14 0.08 3.16
C SER A 263 13.39 0.58 3.87
N LEU A 264 14.42 0.95 3.10
CA LEU A 264 15.64 1.50 3.67
C LEU A 264 15.42 2.97 4.03
N GLU A 265 15.28 3.25 5.32
CA GLU A 265 14.92 4.58 5.80
C GLU A 265 16.14 5.48 5.95
N THR A 266 17.18 4.96 6.59
CA THR A 266 18.40 5.71 6.88
C THR A 266 19.63 4.82 6.73
N VAL A 267 20.65 5.38 6.08
CA VAL A 267 22.01 4.81 6.04
C VAL A 267 22.94 5.79 6.74
N LYS A 268 23.41 5.42 7.93
CA LYS A 268 24.43 6.15 8.68
C LYS A 268 25.79 5.60 8.30
N LEU A 269 26.70 6.47 7.88
CA LEU A 269 28.01 6.09 7.37
C LEU A 269 29.10 6.58 8.32
N ASN A 270 30.00 5.69 8.71
CA ASN A 270 31.31 6.02 9.23
C ASN A 270 32.34 5.75 8.12
N ILE A 271 33.04 6.79 7.66
CA ILE A 271 33.96 6.68 6.53
C ILE A 271 35.39 6.76 7.07
N ILE A 272 36.14 5.68 6.87
CA ILE A 272 37.57 5.61 7.17
C ILE A 272 38.33 5.87 5.87
N THR A 273 39.13 6.94 5.85
CA THR A 273 40.00 7.25 4.71
C THR A 273 41.44 7.03 5.10
N ASN A 274 42.11 6.13 4.39
CA ASN A 274 43.56 6.02 4.46
C ASN A 274 44.16 7.13 3.58
N VAL A 275 44.33 8.31 4.15
CA VAL A 275 45.18 9.35 3.54
C VAL A 275 46.62 8.95 3.83
N SER A 276 47.28 8.31 2.87
CA SER A 276 48.74 8.24 2.87
C SER A 276 49.23 9.69 2.93
N LYS A 277 49.90 10.10 4.01
CA LYS A 277 50.65 11.35 4.01
C LYS A 277 51.57 11.32 2.79
N ALA A 278 51.32 12.20 1.83
CA ALA A 278 52.22 12.47 0.73
C ALA A 278 53.52 13.07 1.29
#